data_AF-W2Z3H9-F1
#
_entry.id   AF-W2Z3H9-F1
#
_cell.length_a   1.000
_cell.length_b   1.000
_cell.length_c   1.000
_cell.angle_alpha   90.00
_cell.angle_beta   90.00
_cell.angle_gamma   90.00
#
_symmetry.space_group_name_H-M   'P 1'
#
loop_
_entity.id
_entity.type
_entity.pdbx_description
1 polymer ?
#
loop_
_entity_poly.entity_id
_entity_poly.type
_entity_poly.pdbx_seq_one_letter_code
_entity_poly.pdbx_strand_id
1 'polypeptide(L)'
;MAVETRVLALLVPVYPDMRSSSHHISPKLQRTADDWLKLVFSTSDGIVEKEAACINRHDGCRLCMMEAKELAALSGQCTRNVRARVDNKADNALDTSLCSVPAENLASSGAPLIVVRDPLVERWKYQIEAHVSQKALRSFIDETTEDLPSNFELAAYDVVVTSFSRLAKEWKLHRPASELEKRMPERYGFEDTQRYTDGTTRGEVSSLLTVHWVRVIVDEGHKLGGQTPTNLMRMARNLFAERRWVMTGTPTPNTLQSADLRFMHGLLVFLRNKPYGQPDGRAWTKAIAWPFEKNEPIGPYSLQSLLRRIMMRHTKQSIRDILPEPIRHTVYIE
;
A
#
# COMPACT_ATOMS: atom_id res chain seq x y z
N MET A 1 -2.20 38.43 20.17
CA MET A 1 -1.70 37.22 19.50
C MET A 1 -2.78 36.71 18.58
N ALA A 2 -2.59 36.83 17.26
CA ALA A 2 -3.55 36.31 16.28
C ALA A 2 -3.65 34.79 16.40
N VAL A 3 -4.88 34.25 16.44
CA VAL A 3 -5.13 32.81 16.40
C VAL A 3 -5.05 32.39 14.93
N GLU A 4 -4.00 31.68 14.58
CA GLU A 4 -3.80 31.17 13.22
C GLU A 4 -4.71 29.95 13.00
N THR A 5 -5.83 30.13 12.30
CA THR A 5 -6.75 29.05 11.89
C THR A 5 -6.06 28.15 10.87
N ARG A 6 -5.81 26.89 11.24
CA ARG A 6 -5.28 25.85 10.33
C ARG A 6 -6.42 25.01 9.79
N VAL A 7 -6.83 25.26 8.55
CA VAL A 7 -7.76 24.41 7.78
C VAL A 7 -7.04 23.12 7.46
N LEU A 8 -7.64 21.93 7.68
CA LEU A 8 -7.11 20.62 7.26
C LEU A 8 -7.78 20.18 5.96
N ALA A 9 -7.04 20.13 4.85
CA ALA A 9 -7.51 19.54 3.61
C ALA A 9 -7.21 18.04 3.57
N LEU A 10 -8.17 17.22 3.13
CA LEU A 10 -8.03 15.77 2.99
C LEU A 10 -8.36 15.35 1.55
N LEU A 11 -7.53 14.50 0.95
CA LEU A 11 -7.80 13.86 -0.34
C LEU A 11 -8.49 12.52 -0.07
N VAL A 12 -9.68 12.38 -0.63
CA VAL A 12 -10.55 11.22 -0.46
C VAL A 12 -11.16 10.89 -1.83
N PRO A 13 -11.14 9.62 -2.27
CA PRO A 13 -11.86 9.21 -3.48
C PRO A 13 -13.34 9.62 -3.43
N VAL A 14 -13.91 10.03 -4.56
CA VAL A 14 -15.34 10.30 -4.66
C VAL A 14 -16.08 8.97 -4.73
N TYR A 15 -16.77 8.59 -3.65
CA TYR A 15 -17.50 7.33 -3.52
C TYR A 15 -18.91 7.45 -4.13
N PRO A 16 -19.24 6.73 -5.22
CA PRO A 16 -20.59 6.74 -5.82
C PRO A 16 -21.67 6.22 -4.87
N ASP A 17 -21.32 5.26 -4.03
CA ASP A 17 -22.09 4.66 -2.95
C ASP A 17 -22.47 5.65 -1.83
N MET A 18 -21.79 6.79 -1.74
CA MET A 18 -22.16 7.88 -0.84
C MET A 18 -23.04 8.96 -1.49
N ARG A 19 -23.52 8.75 -2.72
CA ARG A 19 -24.46 9.65 -3.41
C ARG A 19 -25.94 9.26 -3.19
N SER A 20 -26.26 8.50 -2.14
CA SER A 20 -27.64 8.07 -1.88
C SER A 20 -28.43 9.10 -1.05
N SER A 21 -29.44 9.67 -1.72
CA SER A 21 -30.66 10.35 -1.23
C SER A 21 -30.56 11.35 -0.07
N SER A 22 -30.71 12.64 -0.39
CA SER A 22 -31.29 13.74 0.43
C SER A 22 -30.69 14.07 1.81
N HIS A 23 -29.72 13.33 2.35
CA HIS A 23 -29.08 13.63 3.62
C HIS A 23 -27.56 13.69 3.49
N HIS A 24 -26.97 14.84 3.84
CA HIS A 24 -25.53 14.96 4.00
C HIS A 24 -25.08 14.08 5.18
N ILE A 25 -24.43 12.94 4.88
CA ILE A 25 -23.77 12.12 5.92
C ILE A 25 -22.40 12.75 6.19
N SER A 26 -22.27 13.42 7.34
CA SER A 26 -20.98 13.97 7.77
C SER A 26 -20.05 12.86 8.27
N PRO A 27 -18.88 12.65 7.65
CA PRO A 27 -17.92 11.67 8.18
C PRO A 27 -17.32 12.13 9.50
N LYS A 28 -16.95 11.16 10.34
CA LYS A 28 -16.03 11.38 11.46
C LYS A 28 -14.60 11.12 11.00
N LEU A 29 -13.68 12.00 11.35
CA LEU A 29 -12.26 11.76 11.15
C LEU A 29 -11.73 10.92 12.32
N GLN A 30 -11.11 9.78 12.03
CA GLN A 30 -10.49 8.92 13.04
C GLN A 30 -9.04 8.63 12.66
N ARG A 31 -8.15 8.62 13.65
CA ARG A 31 -6.78 8.14 13.49
C ARG A 31 -6.72 6.64 13.72
N THR A 32 -6.03 5.93 12.85
CA THR A 32 -5.77 4.49 13.00
C THR A 32 -4.55 4.25 13.88
N ALA A 33 -4.35 3.01 14.33
CA ALA A 33 -3.24 2.63 15.23
C ALA A 33 -1.82 2.81 14.63
N ASP A 34 -1.73 3.13 13.35
CA ASP A 34 -0.53 3.36 12.53
C ASP A 34 -0.44 4.81 12.01
N ASP A 35 -1.15 5.76 12.64
CA ASP A 35 -1.06 7.20 12.35
C ASP A 35 -1.66 7.68 11.02
N TRP A 36 -2.43 6.83 10.33
CA TRP A 36 -3.23 7.24 9.18
C TRP A 36 -4.55 7.88 9.60
N LEU A 37 -5.09 8.72 8.71
CA LEU A 37 -6.44 9.25 8.84
C LEU A 37 -7.42 8.40 8.04
N LYS A 38 -8.57 8.11 8.65
CA LYS A 38 -9.71 7.53 7.97
C LYS A 38 -10.95 8.39 8.20
N LEU A 39 -11.78 8.48 7.18
CA LEU A 39 -13.16 8.93 7.31
C LEU A 39 -14.04 7.74 7.67
N VAL A 40 -14.82 7.92 8.71
CA VAL A 40 -15.75 6.93 9.23
C VAL A 40 -17.16 7.47 9.02
N PHE A 41 -17.92 6.80 8.15
CA PHE A 41 -19.30 7.11 7.85
C PHE A 41 -20.19 6.15 8.61
N SER A 42 -21.13 6.68 9.39
CA SER A 42 -22.19 5.88 10.00
C SER A 42 -23.38 5.88 9.05
N THR A 43 -23.57 4.77 8.34
CA THR A 43 -24.68 4.56 7.41
C THR A 43 -25.72 3.63 8.03
N SER A 44 -26.94 3.59 7.46
CA SER A 44 -27.98 2.63 7.89
C SER A 44 -27.53 1.16 7.76
N ASP A 45 -26.62 0.89 6.82
CA ASP A 45 -26.12 -0.44 6.50
C ASP A 45 -24.84 -0.80 7.27
N GLY A 46 -24.39 0.09 8.18
CA GLY A 46 -23.23 -0.11 9.04
C GLY A 46 -22.18 1.00 8.95
N ILE A 47 -21.02 0.73 9.53
CA ILE A 47 -19.90 1.66 9.56
C ILE A 47 -19.04 1.44 8.32
N VAL A 48 -18.90 2.48 7.49
CA VAL A 48 -18.01 2.48 6.33
C VAL A 48 -16.76 3.28 6.68
N GLU A 49 -15.60 2.64 6.58
CA GLU A 49 -14.30 3.27 6.84
C GLU A 49 -13.55 3.46 5.52
N LYS A 50 -13.10 4.68 5.27
CA LYS A 50 -12.37 5.06 4.06
C LYS A 50 -11.06 5.72 4.44
N GLU A 51 -9.94 5.23 3.88
CA GLU A 51 -8.65 5.90 4.06
C GLU A 51 -8.71 7.32 3.47
N ALA A 52 -8.11 8.28 4.16
CA ALA A 52 -8.01 9.67 3.74
C ALA A 52 -6.55 10.11 3.82
N ALA A 53 -6.04 10.72 2.75
CA ALA A 53 -4.71 11.32 2.77
C ALA A 53 -4.82 12.78 3.25
N CYS A 54 -3.99 13.19 4.21
CA CYS A 54 -3.94 14.61 4.59
C CYS A 54 -3.10 15.40 3.59
N ILE A 55 -3.64 16.53 3.12
CA ILE A 55 -3.09 17.32 2.01
C ILE A 55 -2.94 18.79 2.41
N ASN A 56 -2.37 19.07 3.58
CA ASN A 56 -2.38 20.43 4.12
C ASN A 56 -1.09 21.23 3.84
N ARG A 57 -1.27 22.51 3.49
CA ARG A 57 -0.32 23.35 2.74
C ARG A 57 0.69 24.18 3.58
N HIS A 58 0.72 24.04 4.90
CA HIS A 58 1.68 24.76 5.74
C HIS A 58 2.77 23.83 6.25
N ASP A 59 4.03 24.25 6.07
CA ASP A 59 5.23 23.67 6.67
C ASP A 59 4.97 23.38 8.15
N GLY A 60 4.71 22.12 8.47
CA GLY A 60 4.29 21.70 9.81
C GLY A 60 2.97 20.94 9.90
N CYS A 61 2.38 20.44 8.80
CA CYS A 61 1.37 19.39 8.89
C CYS A 61 1.98 18.03 9.29
N ARG A 62 2.60 17.97 10.46
CA ARG A 62 2.99 16.72 11.11
C ARG A 62 1.80 16.23 11.93
N LEU A 63 0.84 15.58 11.26
CA LEU A 63 -0.21 14.83 11.97
C LEU A 63 0.34 13.63 12.77
N CYS A 64 1.62 13.28 12.60
CA CYS A 64 2.37 12.41 13.51
C CYS A 64 2.49 12.95 14.96
N MET A 65 2.12 14.20 15.25
CA MET A 65 2.41 14.83 16.56
C MET A 65 1.19 15.26 17.39
N MET A 66 -0.05 14.94 16.99
CA MET A 66 -1.21 15.24 17.83
C MET A 66 -1.54 14.06 18.76
N GLU A 67 -1.91 14.27 20.02
CA GLU A 67 -2.35 13.18 20.91
C GLU A 67 -3.79 12.73 20.59
N ALA A 68 -4.16 11.48 20.91
CA ALA A 68 -5.52 10.95 20.69
C ALA A 68 -6.64 11.79 21.35
N LYS A 69 -6.31 12.55 22.39
CA LYS A 69 -7.23 13.51 23.05
C LYS A 69 -7.55 14.73 22.18
N GLU A 70 -6.64 15.16 21.30
CA GLU A 70 -6.82 16.32 20.41
C GLU A 70 -7.72 16.00 19.21
N LEU A 71 -7.67 14.75 18.70
CA LEU A 71 -8.59 14.23 17.69
C LEU A 71 -10.02 14.05 18.22
N ALA A 72 -10.18 13.64 19.49
CA ALA A 72 -11.49 13.56 20.14
C ALA A 72 -12.15 14.94 20.25
N ALA A 73 -11.37 16.01 20.47
CA ALA A 73 -11.86 17.38 20.50
C ALA A 73 -12.35 17.88 19.12
N LEU A 74 -11.73 17.43 18.02
CA LEU A 74 -12.19 17.73 16.65
C LEU A 74 -13.49 17.01 16.27
N SER A 75 -13.76 15.84 16.87
CA SER A 75 -14.98 15.07 16.59
C SER A 75 -16.27 15.67 17.16
N GLY A 76 -16.15 16.60 18.11
CA GLY A 76 -17.28 17.15 18.86
C GLY A 76 -17.74 18.55 18.45
N GLN A 77 -16.94 19.34 17.74
CA GLN A 77 -17.26 20.74 17.45
C GLN A 77 -16.71 21.15 16.08
N CYS A 78 -17.51 20.90 15.04
CA CYS A 78 -17.29 21.47 13.71
C CYS A 78 -17.66 22.97 13.68
N THR A 79 -17.32 23.75 14.72
CA THR A 79 -17.37 25.22 14.79
C THR A 79 -16.78 25.70 16.13
N ARG A 80 -15.45 25.79 16.27
CA ARG A 80 -14.67 26.80 17.05
C ARG A 80 -13.34 26.26 17.60
N ASN A 81 -12.37 27.17 17.64
CA ASN A 81 -10.92 26.99 17.79
C ASN A 81 -10.47 26.40 19.15
N VAL A 82 -9.48 25.50 19.13
CA VAL A 82 -8.79 25.00 20.34
C VAL A 82 -7.26 24.99 20.15
N ARG A 83 -6.52 25.36 21.22
CA ARG A 83 -5.04 25.39 21.33
C ARG A 83 -4.52 24.14 22.03
N ALA A 84 -3.37 23.61 21.61
CA ALA A 84 -2.61 22.62 22.38
C ALA A 84 -1.09 22.64 22.08
N ARG A 85 -0.29 22.12 23.01
CA ARG A 85 1.19 22.20 23.10
C ARG A 85 1.76 20.77 23.10
N VAL A 86 2.82 20.51 22.32
CA VAL A 86 3.33 19.16 22.03
C VAL A 86 4.70 18.92 22.68
N ASP A 87 4.87 17.76 23.32
CA ASP A 87 6.17 17.21 23.77
C ASP A 87 6.60 16.00 22.92
N ASN A 88 7.90 15.89 22.66
CA ASN A 88 8.52 14.91 21.75
C ASN A 88 8.89 13.59 22.46
N LYS A 89 8.41 12.45 21.94
CA LYS A 89 9.10 11.16 22.08
C LYS A 89 8.96 10.31 20.81
N ALA A 90 10.11 9.84 20.33
CA ALA A 90 10.28 9.05 19.12
C ALA A 90 9.81 7.60 19.32
N ASP A 91 9.20 7.00 18.30
CA ASP A 91 9.28 5.54 18.05
C ASP A 91 8.81 5.15 16.62
N ASN A 92 9.65 4.32 15.98
CA ASN A 92 9.48 3.40 14.85
C ASN A 92 9.24 3.88 13.40
N ALA A 93 10.09 3.34 12.51
CA ALA A 93 10.45 3.84 11.18
C ALA A 93 9.72 3.17 9.99
N LEU A 94 8.44 2.83 10.14
CA LEU A 94 7.52 2.80 9.00
C LEU A 94 6.49 3.92 9.26
N ASP A 95 6.11 4.65 8.21
CA ASP A 95 5.09 5.71 8.15
C ASP A 95 5.44 7.19 8.26
N THR A 96 6.71 7.60 8.46
CA THR A 96 7.03 9.04 8.55
C THR A 96 7.59 9.68 7.28
N SER A 97 7.95 8.91 6.24
CA SER A 97 8.66 9.47 5.08
C SER A 97 7.75 10.15 4.05
N LEU A 98 6.46 9.81 3.98
CA LEU A 98 5.55 10.31 2.93
C LEU A 98 4.70 11.53 3.31
N CYS A 99 4.69 11.93 4.59
CA CYS A 99 4.13 13.23 5.02
C CYS A 99 4.89 14.45 4.44
N SER A 100 5.80 14.25 3.49
CA SER A 100 6.57 15.31 2.84
C SER A 100 6.18 15.60 1.39
N VAL A 101 5.21 14.88 0.81
CA VAL A 101 4.73 15.20 -0.55
C VAL A 101 3.66 16.29 -0.43
N PRO A 102 3.80 17.44 -1.12
CA PRO A 102 2.79 18.48 -1.13
C PRO A 102 1.45 17.97 -1.66
N ALA A 103 0.38 18.47 -1.04
CA ALA A 103 -1.01 18.24 -1.36
C ALA A 103 -1.36 18.35 -2.84
N GLU A 104 -0.87 19.43 -3.45
CA GLU A 104 -1.07 19.81 -4.84
C GLU A 104 -0.45 18.81 -5.82
N ASN A 105 0.49 18.00 -5.36
CA ASN A 105 1.17 16.99 -6.17
C ASN A 105 0.52 15.62 -6.04
N LEU A 106 -0.59 15.49 -5.30
CA LEU A 106 -1.34 14.24 -5.20
C LEU A 106 -2.48 14.19 -6.21
N ALA A 107 -2.61 13.05 -6.89
CA ALA A 107 -3.71 12.78 -7.81
C ALA A 107 -4.55 11.61 -7.30
N SER A 108 -5.87 11.68 -7.43
CA SER A 108 -6.76 10.54 -7.16
C SER A 108 -7.08 9.82 -8.46
N SER A 109 -6.98 8.50 -8.48
CA SER A 109 -7.27 7.69 -9.66
C SER A 109 -8.30 6.59 -9.37
N GLY A 110 -9.24 6.43 -10.30
CA GLY A 110 -10.12 5.26 -10.36
C GLY A 110 -9.44 4.01 -10.94
N ALA A 111 -8.18 4.11 -11.38
CA ALA A 111 -7.46 3.02 -12.03
C ALA A 111 -6.88 2.02 -11.01
N PRO A 112 -6.85 0.72 -11.34
CA PRO A 112 -5.96 -0.24 -10.73
C PRO A 112 -4.53 -0.04 -11.24
N LEU A 113 -3.57 -0.09 -10.32
CA LEU A 113 -2.16 -0.29 -10.64
C LEU A 113 -1.84 -1.78 -10.57
N ILE A 114 -1.49 -2.37 -11.71
CA ILE A 114 -1.11 -3.77 -11.86
C ILE A 114 0.43 -3.85 -11.92
N VAL A 115 1.00 -4.59 -10.99
CA VAL A 115 2.45 -4.77 -10.85
C VAL A 115 2.78 -6.22 -11.17
N VAL A 116 3.63 -6.44 -12.17
CA VAL A 116 3.89 -7.77 -12.73
C VAL A 116 5.38 -8.05 -12.85
N ARG A 117 5.76 -9.32 -13.09
CA ARG A 117 7.15 -9.62 -13.50
C ARG A 117 7.42 -9.00 -14.87
N ASP A 118 8.67 -8.61 -15.13
CA ASP A 118 9.06 -7.95 -16.37
C ASP A 118 8.58 -8.68 -17.65
N PRO A 119 8.73 -10.02 -17.78
CA PRO A 119 8.27 -10.73 -18.97
C PRO A 119 6.74 -10.82 -19.10
N LEU A 120 5.98 -10.42 -18.08
CA LEU A 120 4.52 -10.45 -18.08
C LEU A 120 3.90 -9.12 -18.50
N VAL A 121 4.66 -8.03 -18.58
CA VAL A 121 4.14 -6.71 -18.99
C VAL A 121 3.51 -6.80 -20.39
N GLU A 122 4.25 -7.33 -21.35
CA GLU A 122 3.78 -7.53 -22.73
C GLU A 122 2.60 -8.52 -22.77
N ARG A 123 2.62 -9.56 -21.94
CA ARG A 123 1.49 -10.51 -21.86
C ARG A 123 0.22 -9.84 -21.36
N TRP A 124 0.31 -8.98 -20.35
CA TRP A 124 -0.84 -8.22 -19.84
C TRP A 124 -1.40 -7.27 -20.89
N LYS A 125 -0.54 -6.59 -21.65
CA LYS A 125 -0.95 -5.80 -22.82
C LYS A 125 -1.75 -6.63 -23.81
N TYR A 126 -1.20 -7.78 -24.24
CA TYR A 126 -1.91 -8.70 -25.13
C TYR A 126 -3.25 -9.17 -24.56
N GLN A 127 -3.31 -9.52 -23.28
CA GLN A 127 -4.55 -9.98 -22.64
C GLN A 127 -5.61 -8.87 -22.58
N ILE A 128 -5.22 -7.62 -22.33
CA ILE A 128 -6.14 -6.48 -22.37
C ILE A 128 -6.68 -6.31 -23.80
N GLU A 129 -5.81 -6.31 -24.81
CA GLU A 129 -6.20 -6.14 -26.22
C GLU A 129 -7.10 -7.27 -26.74
N ALA A 130 -6.85 -8.52 -26.30
CA ALA A 130 -7.61 -9.69 -26.73
C ALA A 130 -8.99 -9.80 -26.06
N HIS A 131 -9.14 -9.29 -24.84
CA HIS A 131 -10.33 -9.51 -24.02
C HIS A 131 -11.15 -8.24 -23.74
N VAL A 132 -10.65 -7.07 -24.11
CA VAL A 132 -11.35 -5.79 -23.96
C VAL A 132 -11.69 -5.23 -25.34
N SER A 133 -12.93 -4.77 -25.52
CA SER A 133 -13.33 -4.11 -26.76
C SER A 133 -12.44 -2.91 -27.05
N GLN A 134 -12.10 -2.71 -28.32
CA GLN A 134 -11.23 -1.60 -28.73
C GLN A 134 -11.76 -0.26 -28.22
N LYS A 135 -10.86 0.55 -27.65
CA LYS A 135 -11.13 1.88 -27.06
C LYS A 135 -12.08 1.89 -25.86
N ALA A 136 -12.50 0.73 -25.33
CA ALA A 136 -13.32 0.68 -24.13
C ALA A 136 -12.52 0.99 -22.85
N LEU A 137 -11.20 0.86 -22.89
CA LEU A 137 -10.32 1.03 -21.75
C LEU A 137 -9.04 1.76 -22.18
N ARG A 138 -8.71 2.84 -21.47
CA ARG A 138 -7.43 3.54 -21.63
C ARG A 138 -6.39 2.89 -20.74
N SER A 139 -5.53 2.05 -21.30
CA SER A 139 -4.44 1.41 -20.56
C SER A 139 -3.10 2.12 -20.76
N PHE A 140 -2.35 2.34 -19.69
CA PHE A 140 -0.92 2.64 -19.75
C PHE A 140 -0.12 1.35 -19.49
N ILE A 141 0.78 1.00 -20.40
CA ILE A 141 1.69 -0.14 -20.28
C ILE A 141 3.12 0.38 -20.23
N ASP A 142 3.80 0.16 -19.12
CA ASP A 142 5.19 0.57 -18.89
C ASP A 142 6.17 -0.39 -19.56
N GLU A 143 6.34 -0.25 -20.88
CA GLU A 143 7.25 -1.07 -21.70
C GLU A 143 8.66 -0.45 -21.83
N THR A 144 8.81 0.84 -21.48
CA THR A 144 10.03 1.62 -21.75
C THR A 144 10.90 1.79 -20.51
N THR A 145 12.17 2.14 -20.74
CA THR A 145 13.07 2.58 -19.67
C THR A 145 12.98 4.08 -19.36
N GLU A 146 12.15 4.81 -20.13
CA GLU A 146 11.93 6.26 -20.01
C GLU A 146 11.26 6.63 -18.68
N ASP A 147 11.29 7.90 -18.33
CA ASP A 147 10.67 8.40 -17.11
C ASP A 147 9.16 8.19 -17.12
N LEU A 148 8.58 8.00 -15.93
CA LEU A 148 7.13 7.81 -15.83
C LEU A 148 6.42 9.11 -16.20
N PRO A 149 5.21 9.02 -16.77
CA PRO A 149 4.35 10.17 -16.93
C PRO A 149 4.04 10.85 -15.59
N SER A 150 3.53 12.08 -15.68
CA SER A 150 3.07 12.82 -14.51
C SER A 150 1.97 12.05 -13.77
N ASN A 151 1.84 12.32 -12.48
CA ASN A 151 0.78 11.78 -11.62
C ASN A 151 -0.64 12.03 -12.19
N PHE A 152 -0.91 13.21 -12.75
CA PHE A 152 -2.21 13.55 -13.34
C PHE A 152 -2.49 12.74 -14.60
N GLU A 153 -1.46 12.48 -15.42
CA GLU A 153 -1.60 11.65 -16.61
C GLU A 153 -1.83 10.19 -16.22
N LEU A 154 -1.02 9.65 -15.31
CA LEU A 154 -1.20 8.30 -14.77
C LEU A 154 -2.60 8.11 -14.18
N ALA A 155 -3.11 9.11 -13.47
CA ALA A 155 -4.43 9.07 -12.85
C ALA A 155 -5.59 9.08 -13.87
N ALA A 156 -5.35 9.56 -15.09
CA ALA A 156 -6.35 9.67 -16.14
C ALA A 156 -6.53 8.38 -16.97
N TYR A 157 -5.65 7.38 -16.81
CA TYR A 157 -5.85 6.06 -17.39
C TYR A 157 -6.89 5.27 -16.60
N ASP A 158 -7.48 4.25 -17.23
CA ASP A 158 -8.41 3.32 -16.59
C ASP A 158 -7.69 2.12 -15.98
N VAL A 159 -6.49 1.78 -16.49
CA VAL A 159 -5.59 0.72 -16.00
C VAL A 159 -4.15 1.13 -16.22
N VAL A 160 -3.28 0.89 -15.23
CA VAL A 160 -1.84 1.15 -15.31
C VAL A 160 -1.11 -0.15 -15.02
N VAL A 161 -0.25 -0.61 -15.94
CA VAL A 161 0.56 -1.82 -15.79
C VAL A 161 2.03 -1.45 -15.74
N THR A 162 2.73 -1.94 -14.72
CA THR A 162 4.18 -1.72 -14.53
C THR A 162 4.88 -2.96 -14.01
N SER A 163 6.21 -2.95 -14.01
CA SER A 163 7.03 -4.11 -13.70
C SER A 163 7.66 -4.07 -12.30
N PHE A 164 8.11 -5.23 -11.83
CA PHE A 164 8.88 -5.35 -10.60
C PHE A 164 10.20 -4.56 -10.64
N SER A 165 10.92 -4.62 -11.77
CA SER A 165 12.17 -3.86 -11.90
C SER A 165 11.90 -2.35 -11.90
N ARG A 166 10.79 -1.90 -12.50
CA ARG A 166 10.37 -0.50 -12.44
C ARG A 166 10.17 -0.04 -11.01
N LEU A 167 9.31 -0.71 -10.24
CA LEU A 167 9.07 -0.33 -8.85
C LEU A 167 10.36 -0.28 -8.01
N ALA A 168 11.26 -1.22 -8.23
CA ALA A 168 12.55 -1.23 -7.55
C ALA A 168 13.45 -0.05 -7.96
N LYS A 169 13.45 0.33 -9.24
CA LYS A 169 14.17 1.50 -9.78
C LYS A 169 13.59 2.80 -9.23
N GLU A 170 12.27 2.96 -9.28
CA GLU A 170 11.55 4.12 -8.76
C GLU A 170 11.82 4.32 -7.27
N TRP A 171 11.83 3.27 -6.46
CA TRP A 171 12.19 3.42 -5.04
C TRP A 171 13.65 3.80 -4.81
N LYS A 172 14.56 3.30 -5.66
CA LYS A 172 15.99 3.61 -5.54
C LYS A 172 16.27 5.09 -5.86
N LEU A 173 15.62 5.64 -6.89
CA LEU A 173 15.94 6.96 -7.43
C LEU A 173 14.96 8.05 -6.97
N HIS A 174 13.69 7.70 -6.76
CA HIS A 174 12.55 8.62 -6.66
C HIS A 174 11.73 8.42 -5.38
N ARG A 175 12.33 7.92 -4.29
CA ARG A 175 11.66 7.81 -2.99
C ARG A 175 11.70 9.13 -2.20
N PRO A 176 10.76 9.34 -1.26
CA PRO A 176 10.90 10.42 -0.29
C PRO A 176 12.16 10.25 0.57
N ALA A 177 12.79 11.37 0.91
CA ALA A 177 13.88 11.38 1.88
C ALA A 177 13.36 11.01 3.28
N SER A 178 14.12 10.18 3.98
CA SER A 178 13.90 9.87 5.39
C SER A 178 14.17 11.10 6.26
N GLU A 179 13.63 11.11 7.49
CA GLU A 179 13.91 12.19 8.45
C GLU A 179 15.39 12.34 8.77
N LEU A 180 16.15 11.24 8.72
CA LEU A 180 17.61 11.28 8.88
C LEU A 180 18.26 12.03 7.72
N GLU A 181 17.89 11.71 6.47
CA GLU A 181 18.41 12.37 5.27
C GLU A 181 18.07 13.85 5.24
N LYS A 182 16.86 14.24 5.68
CA LYS A 182 16.47 15.66 5.78
C LYS A 182 17.26 16.46 6.81
N ARG A 183 17.80 15.79 7.84
CA ARG A 183 18.53 16.43 8.95
C ARG A 183 20.05 16.39 8.77
N MET A 184 20.56 15.73 7.73
CA MET A 184 22.00 15.67 7.52
C MET A 184 22.54 17.07 7.21
N PRO A 185 23.55 17.55 7.97
CA PRO A 185 24.19 18.81 7.66
C PRO A 185 24.92 18.71 6.32
N GLU A 186 25.05 19.84 5.63
CA GLU A 186 25.85 19.96 4.42
C GLU A 186 27.27 19.40 4.71
N ARG A 187 27.64 18.31 4.02
CA ARG A 187 28.98 17.74 4.17
C ARG A 187 29.97 18.73 3.54
N TYR A 188 30.98 19.14 4.30
CA TYR A 188 32.11 19.95 3.85
C TYR A 188 32.54 19.55 2.42
N GLY A 189 32.26 20.41 1.44
CA GLY A 189 32.76 20.29 0.05
C GLY A 189 31.87 19.56 -0.97
N PHE A 190 30.64 19.17 -0.65
CA PHE A 190 29.66 18.72 -1.67
C PHE A 190 28.41 19.58 -1.58
N GLU A 191 28.28 20.54 -2.50
CA GLU A 191 27.23 21.58 -2.54
C GLU A 191 25.81 21.09 -2.88
N ASP A 192 25.51 19.79 -2.79
CA ASP A 192 24.22 19.29 -3.25
C ASP A 192 23.52 18.40 -2.21
N THR A 193 22.49 18.97 -1.57
CA THR A 193 21.57 18.30 -0.64
C THR A 193 20.68 17.26 -1.31
N GLN A 194 20.84 17.03 -2.63
CA GLN A 194 20.09 16.07 -3.43
C GLN A 194 20.68 14.65 -3.41
N ARG A 195 21.23 14.14 -2.31
CA ARG A 195 21.71 12.75 -2.23
C ARG A 195 21.07 11.96 -1.09
N TYR A 196 20.80 10.69 -1.34
CA TYR A 196 20.41 9.73 -0.31
C TYR A 196 21.61 9.30 0.54
N THR A 197 21.36 8.64 1.68
CA THR A 197 22.45 8.14 2.57
C THR A 197 23.40 7.15 1.91
N ASP A 198 22.96 6.47 0.85
CA ASP A 198 23.76 5.52 0.06
C ASP A 198 24.60 6.20 -1.04
N GLY A 199 24.56 7.53 -1.13
CA GLY A 199 25.31 8.33 -2.10
C GLY A 199 24.63 8.49 -3.47
N THR A 200 23.46 7.89 -3.69
CA THR A 200 22.72 8.06 -4.95
C THR A 200 22.05 9.43 -5.01
N THR A 201 22.01 10.03 -6.22
CA THR A 201 21.31 11.30 -6.45
C THR A 201 19.81 11.10 -6.35
N ARG A 202 19.16 12.01 -5.63
CA ARG A 202 17.73 12.05 -5.39
C ARG A 202 17.04 12.77 -6.54
N GLY A 203 16.20 12.05 -7.27
CA GLY A 203 15.29 12.65 -8.23
C GLY A 203 14.02 13.19 -7.58
N GLU A 204 13.12 13.71 -8.41
CA GLU A 204 11.75 14.01 -8.00
C GLU A 204 11.04 12.76 -7.46
N VAL A 205 10.03 12.95 -6.60
CA VAL A 205 9.29 11.82 -6.03
C VAL A 205 8.50 11.13 -7.14
N SER A 206 8.57 9.79 -7.17
CA SER A 206 7.94 8.97 -8.20
C SER A 206 6.45 9.27 -8.31
N SER A 207 5.95 9.45 -9.54
CA SER A 207 4.52 9.68 -9.77
C SER A 207 3.64 8.52 -9.28
N LEU A 208 4.16 7.29 -9.20
CA LEU A 208 3.44 6.15 -8.60
C LEU A 208 3.14 6.34 -7.10
N LEU A 209 3.99 7.07 -6.37
CA LEU A 209 3.81 7.35 -4.94
C LEU A 209 2.90 8.55 -4.69
N THR A 210 2.59 9.33 -5.72
CA THR A 210 1.75 10.53 -5.62
C THR A 210 0.36 10.33 -6.22
N VAL A 211 0.08 9.16 -6.79
CA VAL A 211 -1.26 8.74 -7.18
C VAL A 211 -1.90 7.89 -6.07
N HIS A 212 -3.13 8.22 -5.68
CA HIS A 212 -3.97 7.38 -4.85
C HIS A 212 -4.81 6.43 -5.71
N TRP A 213 -4.40 5.16 -5.76
CA TRP A 213 -5.00 4.13 -6.59
C TRP A 213 -6.29 3.56 -5.99
N VAL A 214 -7.25 3.13 -6.82
CA VAL A 214 -8.43 2.40 -6.33
C VAL A 214 -8.05 1.00 -5.82
N ARG A 215 -7.02 0.41 -6.44
CA ARG A 215 -6.41 -0.84 -6.02
C ARG A 215 -4.98 -0.98 -6.55
N VAL A 216 -4.15 -1.69 -5.80
CA VAL A 216 -2.87 -2.20 -6.27
C VAL A 216 -2.96 -3.72 -6.35
N ILE A 217 -2.68 -4.27 -7.52
CA ILE A 217 -2.70 -5.71 -7.80
C ILE A 217 -1.27 -6.14 -8.09
N VAL A 218 -0.76 -7.13 -7.36
CA VAL A 218 0.59 -7.67 -7.57
C VAL A 218 0.48 -9.10 -8.07
N ASP A 219 0.79 -9.30 -9.35
CA ASP A 219 0.88 -10.61 -9.97
C ASP A 219 2.21 -11.27 -9.62
N GLU A 220 2.19 -12.58 -9.38
CA GLU A 220 3.32 -13.33 -8.81
C GLU A 220 3.83 -12.74 -7.49
N GLY A 221 2.90 -12.23 -6.68
CA GLY A 221 3.20 -11.42 -5.51
C GLY A 221 3.87 -12.15 -4.34
N HIS A 222 4.18 -13.45 -4.46
CA HIS A 222 5.02 -14.17 -3.48
C HIS A 222 6.40 -13.50 -3.29
N LYS A 223 6.86 -12.70 -4.27
CA LYS A 223 8.07 -11.87 -4.15
C LYS A 223 8.00 -10.82 -3.04
N LEU A 224 6.80 -10.44 -2.59
CA LEU A 224 6.61 -9.48 -1.50
C LEU A 224 6.70 -10.11 -0.09
N GLY A 225 6.79 -11.44 -0.01
CA GLY A 225 6.83 -12.17 1.27
C GLY A 225 8.18 -12.15 1.99
N GLY A 226 9.24 -11.64 1.36
CA GLY A 226 10.58 -11.63 1.95
C GLY A 226 10.64 -10.94 3.32
N GLN A 227 11.54 -11.40 4.19
CA GLN A 227 11.74 -10.78 5.51
C GLN A 227 12.51 -9.46 5.39
N THR A 228 13.61 -9.48 4.65
CA THR A 228 14.40 -8.28 4.37
C THR A 228 13.70 -7.44 3.30
N PRO A 229 13.26 -6.20 3.58
CA PRO A 229 12.54 -5.39 2.61
C PRO A 229 13.43 -4.95 1.45
N THR A 230 13.19 -5.52 0.27
CA THR A 230 13.80 -5.08 -1.00
C THR A 230 13.23 -3.74 -1.46
N ASN A 231 13.87 -3.07 -2.42
CA ASN A 231 13.33 -1.82 -3.00
C ASN A 231 11.94 -1.99 -3.60
N LEU A 232 11.68 -3.11 -4.28
CA LEU A 232 10.34 -3.49 -4.76
C LEU A 232 9.33 -3.51 -3.61
N MET A 233 9.66 -4.22 -2.52
CA MET A 233 8.76 -4.34 -1.37
C MET A 233 8.52 -3.00 -0.69
N ARG A 234 9.58 -2.18 -0.57
CA ARG A 234 9.48 -0.84 0.01
C ARG A 234 8.57 0.04 -0.85
N MET A 235 8.75 0.05 -2.17
CA MET A 235 7.85 0.73 -3.11
C MET A 235 6.41 0.27 -2.92
N ALA A 236 6.17 -1.04 -3.06
CA ALA A 236 4.83 -1.62 -3.06
C ALA A 236 4.06 -1.36 -1.76
N ARG A 237 4.72 -1.40 -0.60
CA ARG A 237 4.11 -1.12 0.72
C ARG A 237 3.74 0.36 0.90
N ASN A 238 4.47 1.25 0.22
CA ASN A 238 4.30 2.70 0.30
C ASN A 238 3.34 3.27 -0.75
N LEU A 239 2.87 2.46 -1.70
CA LEU A 239 1.81 2.87 -2.64
C LEU A 239 0.50 3.15 -1.90
N PHE A 240 -0.13 4.28 -2.22
CA PHE A 240 -1.45 4.66 -1.71
C PHE A 240 -2.54 3.93 -2.49
N ALA A 241 -3.32 3.11 -1.80
CA ALA A 241 -4.37 2.33 -2.43
C ALA A 241 -5.48 1.95 -1.45
N GLU A 242 -6.73 2.04 -1.89
CA GLU A 242 -7.89 1.61 -1.08
C GLU A 242 -7.93 0.08 -0.92
N ARG A 243 -7.52 -0.67 -1.96
CA ARG A 243 -7.54 -2.14 -1.96
C ARG A 243 -6.20 -2.70 -2.41
N ARG A 244 -5.77 -3.82 -1.83
CA ARG A 244 -4.51 -4.48 -2.19
C ARG A 244 -4.76 -5.95 -2.46
N TRP A 245 -4.26 -6.43 -3.59
CA TRP A 245 -4.46 -7.79 -4.07
C TRP A 245 -3.11 -8.43 -4.35
N VAL A 246 -2.95 -9.66 -3.92
CA VAL A 246 -1.82 -10.52 -4.28
C VAL A 246 -2.36 -11.69 -5.08
N MET A 247 -1.92 -11.79 -6.33
CA MET A 247 -2.17 -12.96 -7.18
C MET A 247 -0.89 -13.80 -7.20
N THR A 248 -0.98 -15.07 -6.81
CA THR A 248 0.16 -15.98 -6.83
C THR A 248 -0.32 -17.43 -6.83
N GLY A 249 0.33 -18.28 -7.63
CA GLY A 249 0.09 -19.73 -7.58
C GLY A 249 0.70 -20.39 -6.34
N THR A 250 1.71 -19.77 -5.75
CA THR A 250 2.50 -20.29 -4.62
C THR A 250 2.75 -19.17 -3.59
N PRO A 251 1.80 -18.92 -2.65
CA PRO A 251 2.01 -17.89 -1.63
C PRO A 251 3.21 -18.18 -0.71
N THR A 252 3.60 -19.45 -0.60
CA THR A 252 4.80 -19.94 0.09
C THR A 252 5.68 -20.66 -0.93
N PRO A 253 6.72 -20.01 -1.48
CA PRO A 253 7.53 -20.57 -2.55
C PRO A 253 8.46 -21.71 -2.11
N ASN A 254 8.77 -21.77 -0.81
CA ASN A 254 9.42 -22.93 -0.19
C ASN A 254 8.34 -23.77 0.51
N THR A 255 8.54 -25.08 0.60
CA THR A 255 7.53 -26.05 1.05
C THR A 255 7.88 -26.72 2.38
N LEU A 256 8.77 -26.13 3.18
CA LEU A 256 9.31 -26.77 4.39
C LEU A 256 9.33 -25.79 5.59
N GLN A 257 8.34 -25.96 6.47
CA GLN A 257 8.25 -25.45 7.86
C GLN A 257 8.36 -23.91 8.02
N SER A 258 8.64 -23.43 9.25
CA SER A 258 8.60 -22.05 9.78
C SER A 258 9.07 -20.90 8.87
N ALA A 259 9.87 -21.18 7.84
CA ALA A 259 10.15 -20.24 6.76
C ALA A 259 8.86 -19.76 6.05
N ASP A 260 7.87 -20.63 5.89
CA ASP A 260 6.64 -20.35 5.14
C ASP A 260 5.71 -19.37 5.87
N LEU A 261 5.65 -19.46 7.20
CA LEU A 261 4.88 -18.52 8.03
C LEU A 261 5.47 -17.11 7.95
N ARG A 262 6.79 -17.00 7.89
CA ARG A 262 7.48 -15.72 7.70
C ARG A 262 7.16 -15.12 6.32
N PHE A 263 7.16 -15.94 5.26
CA PHE A 263 6.75 -15.48 3.93
C PHE A 263 5.31 -14.94 3.91
N MET A 264 4.37 -15.65 4.56
CA MET A 264 2.99 -15.18 4.66
C MET A 264 2.86 -13.87 5.42
N HIS A 265 3.61 -13.67 6.52
CA HIS A 265 3.63 -12.40 7.23
C HIS A 265 4.03 -11.24 6.30
N GLY A 266 5.07 -11.41 5.48
CA GLY A 266 5.48 -10.39 4.52
C GLY A 266 4.38 -10.00 3.52
N LEU A 267 3.54 -10.96 3.10
CA LEU A 267 2.36 -10.70 2.27
C LEU A 267 1.28 -9.94 3.05
N LEU A 268 1.02 -10.31 4.30
CA LEU A 268 0.06 -9.61 5.16
C LEU A 268 0.45 -8.16 5.42
N VAL A 269 1.77 -7.88 5.53
CA VAL A 269 2.30 -6.52 5.63
C VAL A 269 1.97 -5.71 4.39
N PHE A 270 2.16 -6.28 3.20
CA PHE A 270 1.73 -5.61 1.96
C PHE A 270 0.21 -5.41 1.92
N LEU A 271 -0.58 -6.43 2.27
CA LEU A 271 -2.04 -6.36 2.30
C LEU A 271 -2.59 -5.42 3.38
N ARG A 272 -1.75 -4.92 4.29
CA ARG A 272 -2.13 -4.12 5.47
C ARG A 272 -3.21 -4.80 6.34
N ASN A 273 -3.17 -6.13 6.43
CA ASN A 273 -4.20 -6.92 7.13
C ASN A 273 -4.05 -6.79 8.66
N LYS A 274 -4.83 -5.96 9.35
CA LYS A 274 -4.72 -5.82 10.81
C LYS A 274 -5.44 -6.96 11.56
N PRO A 275 -4.89 -7.44 12.69
CA PRO A 275 -3.63 -7.00 13.33
C PRO A 275 -2.36 -7.69 12.78
N TYR A 276 -2.49 -8.67 11.90
CA TYR A 276 -1.41 -9.61 11.59
C TYR A 276 -0.35 -9.10 10.61
N GLY A 277 -0.70 -8.15 9.76
CA GLY A 277 0.15 -7.47 8.78
C GLY A 277 0.90 -6.27 9.35
N GLN A 278 1.04 -6.18 10.68
CA GLN A 278 1.87 -5.15 11.27
C GLN A 278 3.35 -5.42 10.96
N PRO A 279 4.15 -4.41 10.56
CA PRO A 279 5.56 -4.60 10.20
C PRO A 279 6.43 -5.17 11.33
N ASP A 280 6.07 -4.93 12.59
CA ASP A 280 6.77 -5.47 13.76
C ASP A 280 6.57 -6.98 13.95
N GLY A 281 5.58 -7.58 13.28
CA GLY A 281 5.22 -8.98 13.35
C GLY A 281 4.75 -9.47 14.73
N ARG A 282 4.60 -8.63 15.75
CA ARG A 282 4.34 -9.08 17.13
C ARG A 282 3.01 -9.83 17.24
N ALA A 283 1.95 -9.28 16.64
CA ALA A 283 0.63 -9.90 16.65
C ALA A 283 0.60 -11.22 15.87
N TRP A 284 1.22 -11.26 14.68
CA TRP A 284 1.37 -12.48 13.88
C TRP A 284 2.12 -13.56 14.64
N THR A 285 3.28 -13.22 15.19
CA THR A 285 4.16 -14.14 15.88
C THR A 285 3.48 -14.75 17.10
N LYS A 286 2.86 -13.93 17.95
CA LYS A 286 2.19 -14.40 19.17
C LYS A 286 0.96 -15.26 18.89
N ALA A 287 0.13 -14.86 17.92
CA ALA A 287 -1.18 -15.47 17.72
C ALA A 287 -1.18 -16.63 16.71
N ILE A 288 -0.22 -16.65 15.78
CA ILE A 288 -0.19 -17.61 14.67
C ILE A 288 1.15 -18.34 14.61
N ALA A 289 2.27 -17.62 14.49
CA ALA A 289 3.55 -18.27 14.22
C ALA A 289 4.01 -19.19 15.35
N TRP A 290 4.08 -18.67 16.59
CA TRP A 290 4.55 -19.45 17.75
C TRP A 290 3.65 -20.65 18.05
N PRO A 291 2.31 -20.55 18.14
CA PRO A 291 1.48 -21.72 18.37
C PRO A 291 1.60 -22.76 17.26
N PHE A 292 1.73 -22.32 15.99
CA PHE A 292 1.92 -23.23 14.87
C PHE A 292 3.26 -23.98 14.94
N GLU A 293 4.36 -23.27 15.21
CA GLU A 293 5.70 -23.85 15.34
C GLU A 293 5.82 -24.82 16.53
N LYS A 294 5.08 -24.56 17.61
CA LYS A 294 4.98 -25.44 18.77
C LYS A 294 4.03 -26.64 18.57
N ASN A 295 3.40 -26.77 17.41
CA ASN A 295 2.36 -27.77 17.12
C ASN A 295 1.17 -27.69 18.10
N GLU A 296 0.85 -26.49 18.61
CA GLU A 296 -0.35 -26.28 19.41
C GLU A 296 -1.58 -26.30 18.49
N PRO A 297 -2.70 -26.96 18.85
CA PRO A 297 -3.89 -27.06 18.00
C PRO A 297 -4.46 -25.70 17.55
N ILE A 298 -4.28 -24.67 18.38
CA ILE A 298 -4.74 -23.30 18.08
C ILE A 298 -3.98 -22.64 16.92
N GLY A 299 -2.74 -23.04 16.64
CA GLY A 299 -1.91 -22.47 15.58
C GLY A 299 -2.48 -22.70 14.19
N PRO A 300 -2.65 -23.97 13.74
CA PRO A 300 -3.27 -24.29 12.47
C PRO A 300 -4.71 -23.73 12.34
N TYR A 301 -5.50 -23.78 13.41
CA TYR A 301 -6.85 -23.22 13.42
C TYR A 301 -6.86 -21.71 13.18
N SER A 302 -5.98 -20.97 13.86
CA SER A 302 -5.88 -19.51 13.73
C SER A 302 -5.42 -19.11 12.33
N LEU A 303 -4.44 -19.82 11.77
CA LEU A 303 -3.97 -19.62 10.40
C LEU A 303 -5.09 -19.91 9.39
N GLN A 304 -5.76 -21.05 9.48
CA GLN A 304 -6.84 -21.43 8.58
C GLN A 304 -8.01 -20.43 8.65
N SER A 305 -8.36 -20.01 9.86
CA SER A 305 -9.42 -19.02 10.10
C SER A 305 -9.08 -17.67 9.45
N LEU A 306 -7.82 -17.23 9.53
CA LEU A 306 -7.35 -16.03 8.83
C LEU A 306 -7.43 -16.22 7.32
N LEU A 307 -6.80 -17.27 6.78
CA LEU A 307 -6.72 -17.51 5.34
C LEU A 307 -8.11 -17.62 4.70
N ARG A 308 -9.06 -18.29 5.35
CA ARG A 308 -10.44 -18.40 4.87
C ARG A 308 -11.15 -17.05 4.67
N ARG A 309 -10.71 -15.99 5.37
CA ARG A 309 -11.28 -14.64 5.26
C ARG A 309 -10.62 -13.78 4.17
N ILE A 310 -9.37 -14.07 3.82
CA ILE A 310 -8.55 -13.19 2.97
C ILE A 310 -8.05 -13.86 1.68
N MET A 311 -8.19 -15.18 1.56
CA MET A 311 -7.66 -15.96 0.45
C MET A 311 -8.79 -16.70 -0.25
N MET A 312 -8.82 -16.57 -1.59
CA MET A 312 -9.57 -17.44 -2.47
C MET A 312 -8.57 -18.37 -3.18
N ARG A 313 -8.79 -19.68 -3.09
CA ARG A 313 -7.91 -20.68 -3.70
C ARG A 313 -8.75 -21.75 -4.39
N HIS A 314 -8.53 -21.92 -5.68
CA HIS A 314 -9.01 -23.06 -6.44
C HIS A 314 -7.87 -24.04 -6.69
N THR A 315 -8.21 -25.32 -6.86
CA THR A 315 -7.23 -26.38 -7.16
C THR A 315 -7.61 -27.03 -8.48
N LYS A 316 -6.67 -27.67 -9.17
CA LYS A 316 -7.01 -28.43 -10.40
C LYS A 316 -8.05 -29.52 -10.12
N GLN A 317 -8.14 -30.00 -8.88
CA GLN A 317 -9.16 -30.94 -8.44
C GLN A 317 -10.59 -30.37 -8.59
N SER A 318 -10.78 -29.06 -8.40
CA SER A 318 -12.11 -28.44 -8.52
C SER A 318 -12.62 -28.32 -9.97
N ILE A 319 -11.79 -28.62 -10.96
CA ILE A 319 -12.12 -28.58 -12.39
C ILE A 319 -11.74 -29.90 -13.09
N ARG A 320 -11.52 -30.97 -12.32
CA ARG A 320 -11.08 -32.26 -12.86
C ARG A 320 -12.07 -32.84 -13.89
N ASP A 321 -13.36 -32.57 -13.72
CA ASP A 321 -14.39 -33.05 -14.64
C ASP A 321 -14.37 -32.34 -16.01
N ILE A 322 -13.60 -31.23 -16.13
CA ILE A 322 -13.49 -30.40 -17.33
C ILE A 322 -12.15 -30.62 -18.04
N LEU A 323 -11.10 -31.00 -17.29
CA LEU A 323 -9.74 -31.13 -17.81
C LEU A 323 -9.35 -32.60 -18.00
N PRO A 324 -8.63 -32.95 -19.09
CA PRO A 324 -8.04 -34.28 -19.22
C PRO A 324 -7.01 -34.52 -18.11
N GLU A 325 -6.87 -35.78 -17.68
CA GLU A 325 -5.84 -36.17 -16.73
C GLU A 325 -4.45 -35.90 -17.33
N PRO A 326 -3.50 -35.33 -16.55
CA PRO A 326 -2.17 -35.01 -17.06
C PRO A 326 -1.40 -36.30 -17.38
N ILE A 327 -0.98 -36.44 -18.64
CA ILE A 327 -0.12 -37.54 -19.07
C ILE A 327 1.27 -37.33 -18.48
N ARG A 328 1.73 -38.28 -17.66
CA ARG A 328 3.07 -38.28 -17.07
C ARG A 328 3.89 -39.41 -17.68
N HIS A 329 4.96 -39.06 -18.37
CA HIS A 329 5.97 -40.02 -18.82
C HIS A 329 7.16 -39.96 -17.87
N THR A 330 7.50 -41.10 -17.28
CA THR A 330 8.73 -41.26 -16.50
C THR A 330 9.74 -41.95 -17.40
N VAL A 331 10.84 -41.26 -17.70
CA VAL A 331 11.97 -41.82 -18.45
C VAL A 331 13.10 -42.03 -17.47
N TYR A 332 13.59 -43.27 -17.40
CA TYR A 332 14.81 -43.60 -16.67
C TYR A 332 15.97 -43.44 -17.63
N ILE A 333 16.96 -42.63 -17.24
CA ILE A 333 18.21 -42.47 -17.97
C ILE A 333 19.22 -43.37 -17.25
N GLU A 334 19.82 -44.31 -17.98
CA GLU A 334 20.89 -45.18 -17.48
C GLU A 334 22.22 -44.44 -17.37
#